data_AF-A0A8B6XRW6-F1
#
_entry.id   AF-A0A8B6XRW6-F1
#
_cell.length_a   1.000
_cell.length_b   1.000
_cell.length_c   1.000
_cell.angle_alpha   90.00
_cell.angle_beta   90.00
_cell.angle_gamma   90.00
#
_symmetry.space_group_name_H-M   'P 1'
#
loop_
_entity.id
_entity.type
_entity.pdbx_description
1 polymer ?
#
loop_
_entity_poly.entity_id
_entity_poly.type
_entity_poly.pdbx_seq_one_letter_code
_entity_poly.pdbx_strand_id
1 'polypeptide(L)'
;MAYTSLGNVNRPSMFKYTCEDPVLLEDPVVKKVAERNNATVAQVLLAWALATGFGVIPKSVREERIKENLDTLKVNLSPEDLQEINGITIRHRYLDQNWALTPGQKVEELWDGEMLE
;
A
#
# COMPACT_ATOMS: atom_id res chain seq x y z
N MET A 1 12.64 0.92 -3.24
CA MET A 1 11.95 1.91 -2.37
C MET A 1 10.48 1.86 -2.71
N ALA A 2 9.59 1.76 -1.72
CA ALA A 2 8.14 1.65 -1.92
C ALA A 2 7.47 3.02 -1.76
N TYR A 3 6.97 3.56 -2.87
CA TYR A 3 6.10 4.73 -2.89
C TYR A 3 4.63 4.29 -2.76
N THR A 4 3.74 5.22 -2.42
CA THR A 4 2.32 4.90 -2.14
C THR A 4 2.13 3.76 -1.14
N SER A 5 3.02 3.66 -0.14
CA SER A 5 3.10 2.55 0.82
C SER A 5 1.84 2.33 1.67
N LEU A 6 0.90 3.27 1.67
CA LEU A 6 -0.41 3.19 2.34
C LEU A 6 -1.59 3.30 1.35
N GLY A 7 -1.38 3.04 0.06
CA GLY A 7 -2.46 2.96 -0.94
C GLY A 7 -3.10 4.29 -1.37
N ASN A 8 -2.42 5.43 -1.13
CA ASN A 8 -2.89 6.76 -1.52
C ASN A 8 -4.35 7.06 -1.09
N VAL A 9 -4.61 6.89 0.22
CA VAL A 9 -5.95 6.90 0.85
C VAL A 9 -6.80 8.12 0.49
N ASN A 10 -6.19 9.30 0.35
CA ASN A 10 -6.89 10.56 0.12
C ASN A 10 -6.80 11.02 -1.35
N ARG A 11 -6.68 10.10 -2.31
CA ARG A 11 -6.60 10.49 -3.72
C ARG A 11 -7.91 11.16 -4.21
N PRO A 12 -7.83 12.25 -4.99
CA PRO A 12 -9.00 12.86 -5.62
C PRO A 12 -9.77 11.86 -6.48
N SER A 13 -11.08 12.07 -6.65
CA SER A 13 -11.96 11.21 -7.45
C SER A 13 -11.49 11.04 -8.89
N MET A 14 -10.84 12.05 -9.47
CA MET A 14 -10.26 11.99 -10.82
C MET A 14 -9.18 10.91 -10.99
N PHE A 15 -8.55 10.45 -9.90
CA PHE A 15 -7.53 9.39 -9.91
C PHE A 15 -8.06 8.06 -9.36
N LYS A 16 -9.38 7.91 -9.23
CA LYS A 16 -10.03 6.63 -8.93
C LYS A 16 -10.49 6.01 -10.25
N TYR A 17 -10.15 4.75 -10.51
CA TYR A 17 -10.59 4.07 -11.74
C TYR A 17 -12.08 3.76 -11.67
N THR A 18 -12.53 3.32 -10.50
CA THR A 18 -13.93 3.00 -10.22
C THR A 18 -14.30 3.42 -8.79
N CYS A 19 -15.58 3.34 -8.45
CA CYS A 19 -16.06 3.41 -7.07
C CYS A 19 -15.62 2.21 -6.20
N GLU A 20 -14.92 1.22 -6.77
CA GLU A 20 -14.61 -0.08 -6.15
C GLU A 20 -13.11 -0.30 -5.91
N ASP A 21 -12.26 0.71 -6.08
CA ASP A 21 -10.84 0.56 -5.82
C ASP A 21 -10.59 0.10 -4.36
N PRO A 22 -9.72 -0.91 -4.13
CA PRO A 22 -9.48 -1.44 -2.80
C PRO A 22 -8.84 -0.39 -1.91
N VAL A 23 -9.35 -0.28 -0.68
CA VAL A 23 -8.75 0.56 0.35
C VAL A 23 -7.81 -0.30 1.17
N LEU A 24 -6.50 -0.13 0.96
CA LEU A 24 -5.47 -0.97 1.58
C LEU A 24 -5.54 -0.99 3.13
N LEU A 25 -5.95 0.12 3.74
CA LEU A 25 -6.14 0.22 5.19
C LEU A 25 -7.36 -0.54 5.72
N GLU A 26 -8.24 -1.01 4.84
CA GLU A 26 -9.45 -1.74 5.19
C GLU A 26 -9.32 -3.25 4.94
N ASP A 27 -8.17 -3.72 4.45
CA ASP A 27 -7.94 -5.13 4.16
C ASP A 27 -8.13 -6.00 5.42
N PRO A 28 -8.99 -7.04 5.36
CA PRO A 28 -9.33 -7.84 6.53
C PRO A 28 -8.16 -8.67 7.06
N VAL A 29 -7.25 -9.12 6.19
CA VAL A 29 -6.05 -9.87 6.61
C VAL A 29 -5.13 -8.95 7.39
N VAL A 30 -4.88 -7.75 6.86
CA VAL A 30 -3.99 -6.78 7.52
C VAL A 30 -4.58 -6.31 8.85
N LYS A 31 -5.89 -6.09 8.94
CA LYS A 31 -6.58 -5.79 10.21
C LYS A 31 -6.39 -6.88 11.26
N LYS A 32 -6.58 -8.14 10.88
CA LYS A 32 -6.37 -9.29 11.78
C LYS A 32 -4.92 -9.38 12.28
N VAL A 33 -3.94 -9.08 11.42
CA VAL A 33 -2.52 -9.01 11.83
C VAL A 33 -2.27 -7.81 12.76
N ALA A 34 -2.88 -6.66 12.49
CA ALA A 34 -2.77 -5.46 13.32
C ALA A 34 -3.30 -5.68 14.74
N GLU A 35 -4.46 -6.33 14.86
CA GLU A 35 -5.04 -6.72 16.15
C GLU A 35 -4.11 -7.65 16.95
N ARG A 36 -3.54 -8.67 16.32
CA ARG A 36 -2.59 -9.60 16.97
C ARG A 36 -1.33 -8.92 17.49
N ASN A 37 -0.84 -7.93 16.75
CA ASN A 37 0.40 -7.23 17.06
C ASN A 37 0.19 -5.97 17.90
N ASN A 38 -1.05 -5.67 18.31
CA ASN A 38 -1.41 -4.42 19.00
C ASN A 38 -0.84 -3.17 18.29
N ALA A 39 -0.98 -3.15 16.96
CA ALA A 39 -0.47 -2.12 16.07
C ALA A 39 -1.59 -1.55 15.20
N THR A 40 -1.36 -0.41 14.56
CA THR A 40 -2.31 0.08 13.55
C THR A 40 -2.11 -0.64 12.22
N VAL A 41 -3.15 -0.67 11.38
CA VAL A 41 -3.06 -1.23 10.02
C VAL A 41 -1.95 -0.57 9.21
N ALA A 42 -1.78 0.75 9.36
CA ALA A 42 -0.72 1.49 8.70
C ALA A 42 0.67 1.02 9.14
N GLN A 43 0.87 0.80 10.44
CA GLN A 43 2.13 0.27 10.97
C GLN A 43 2.41 -1.13 10.44
N VAL A 44 1.42 -2.03 10.39
CA VAL A 44 1.61 -3.37 9.83
C VAL A 44 2.06 -3.34 8.37
N LEU A 45 1.41 -2.52 7.53
CA LEU A 45 1.78 -2.40 6.11
C LEU A 45 3.21 -1.88 5.93
N LEU A 46 3.60 -0.88 6.71
CA LEU A 46 4.94 -0.30 6.65
C LEU A 46 5.99 -1.28 7.19
N ALA A 47 5.69 -2.01 8.28
CA ALA A 47 6.58 -3.02 8.85
C ALA A 47 6.78 -4.19 7.88
N TRP A 48 5.71 -4.63 7.21
CA TRP A 48 5.78 -5.66 6.17
C TRP A 48 6.70 -5.26 5.01
N ALA A 49 6.55 -4.03 4.50
CA ALA A 49 7.40 -3.53 3.42
C ALA A 49 8.88 -3.45 3.84
N LEU A 50 9.15 -2.99 5.07
CA LEU A 50 10.50 -2.98 5.64
C LEU A 50 11.08 -4.39 5.80
N ALA A 51 10.30 -5.35 6.31
CA ALA A 51 10.69 -6.75 6.46
C ALA A 51 10.99 -7.45 5.12
N THR A 52 10.35 -7.00 4.04
CA THR A 52 10.57 -7.50 2.67
C THR A 52 11.77 -6.81 2.00
N GLY A 53 12.47 -5.92 2.69
CA GLY A 53 13.69 -5.25 2.21
C GLY A 53 13.44 -3.94 1.46
N PHE A 54 12.22 -3.39 1.50
CA PHE A 54 11.90 -2.10 0.90
C PHE A 54 11.95 -0.96 1.92
N GLY A 55 12.73 0.09 1.62
CA GLY A 55 12.55 1.38 2.30
C GLY A 55 11.20 2.02 1.95
N VAL A 56 10.50 2.57 2.94
CA VAL A 56 9.16 3.19 2.81
C VAL A 56 9.18 4.70 3.00
N ILE A 57 8.27 5.41 2.34
CA ILE A 57 8.12 6.88 2.43
C ILE A 57 6.65 7.30 2.67
N PRO A 58 6.07 6.97 3.86
CA PRO A 58 4.67 7.27 4.14
C PRO A 58 4.44 8.77 4.36
N LYS A 59 3.66 9.41 3.48
CA LYS A 59 3.33 10.84 3.59
C LYS A 59 2.25 11.09 4.65
N SER A 60 2.48 12.08 5.51
CA SER A 60 1.45 12.67 6.37
C SER A 60 1.74 14.16 6.59
N VAL A 61 0.69 14.94 6.89
CA VAL A 61 0.81 16.30 7.43
C VAL A 61 0.31 16.42 8.88
N ARG A 62 -0.22 15.30 9.42
CA ARG A 62 -0.72 15.18 10.79
C ARG A 62 0.39 14.63 11.66
N GLU A 63 0.79 15.38 12.69
CA GLU A 63 1.92 15.07 13.56
C GLU A 63 1.76 13.69 14.23
N GLU A 64 0.57 13.38 14.72
CA GLU A 64 0.25 12.10 15.34
C GLU A 64 0.48 10.92 14.40
N ARG A 65 0.13 11.06 13.11
CA ARG A 65 0.37 10.03 12.10
C ARG A 65 1.83 9.94 11.69
N ILE A 66 2.57 11.06 11.71
CA ILE A 66 4.01 11.05 11.44
C ILE A 66 4.72 10.23 12.52
N LYS A 67 4.37 10.45 13.79
CA LYS A 67 4.88 9.67 14.93
C LYS A 67 4.47 8.21 14.82
N GLU A 68 3.19 7.93 14.55
CA GLU A 68 2.68 6.56 14.38
C GLU A 68 3.41 5.80 13.27
N ASN A 69 3.62 6.44 12.11
CA ASN A 69 4.35 5.86 10.98
C ASN A 69 5.81 5.54 11.33
N LEU A 70 6.46 6.39 12.14
CA LEU A 70 7.83 6.14 12.60
C LEU A 70 7.87 4.98 13.62
N ASP A 71 6.86 4.88 14.49
CA ASP A 71 6.75 3.81 15.48
C ASP A 71 6.60 2.42 14.87
N THR A 72 6.29 2.31 13.58
CA THR A 72 6.39 1.07 12.78
C THR A 72 7.72 0.33 13.02
N LEU A 73 8.83 1.04 13.22
CA LEU A 73 10.15 0.43 13.46
C LEU A 73 10.19 -0.46 14.72
N LYS A 74 9.19 -0.35 15.59
CA LYS A 74 9.02 -1.16 16.81
C LYS A 74 8.12 -2.38 16.59
N VAL A 75 7.43 -2.47 15.45
CA VAL A 75 6.56 -3.58 15.10
C VAL A 75 7.40 -4.72 14.52
N ASN A 76 7.35 -5.88 15.16
CA ASN A 76 8.05 -7.07 14.73
C ASN A 76 7.05 -8.14 14.30
N LEU A 77 6.83 -8.28 13.00
CA LEU A 77 5.89 -9.25 12.44
C LEU A 77 6.48 -10.67 12.54
N SER A 78 5.66 -11.62 12.97
CA SER A 78 6.05 -13.03 12.99
C SER A 78 6.15 -13.59 11.56
N PRO A 79 6.86 -14.72 11.35
CA PRO A 79 6.88 -15.39 10.05
C PRO A 79 5.48 -15.74 9.53
N GLU A 80 4.55 -16.04 10.44
CA GLU A 80 3.17 -16.39 10.12
C GLU A 80 2.35 -15.16 9.71
N ASP A 81 2.56 -14.01 10.35
CA ASP A 81 1.98 -12.73 9.93
C ASP A 81 2.47 -12.32 8.53
N LEU A 82 3.77 -12.45 8.27
CA LEU A 82 4.35 -12.18 6.96
C LEU A 82 3.78 -13.11 5.90
N GLN A 83 3.62 -14.40 6.21
CA GLN A 83 3.01 -15.37 5.31
C GLN A 83 1.55 -15.03 5.00
N GLU A 84 0.76 -14.65 6.01
CA GLU A 84 -0.64 -14.24 5.79
C GLU A 84 -0.75 -13.01 4.89
N ILE A 85 0.07 -11.97 5.12
CA ILE A 85 0.08 -10.76 4.27
C ILE A 85 0.56 -11.09 2.85
N ASN A 86 1.59 -11.92 2.70
CA ASN A 86 2.09 -12.37 1.39
C ASN A 86 1.03 -13.19 0.62
N GLY A 87 0.09 -13.82 1.33
CA GLY A 87 -1.03 -14.56 0.75
C GLY A 87 -2.14 -13.69 0.17
N ILE A 88 -2.13 -12.37 0.37
CA ILE A 88 -3.11 -11.46 -0.24
C ILE A 88 -2.93 -11.51 -1.76
N THR A 89 -3.99 -11.88 -2.49
CA THR A 89 -3.98 -12.03 -3.96
C THR A 89 -4.51 -10.80 -4.70
N ILE A 90 -5.15 -9.87 -4.00
CA ILE A 90 -5.61 -8.62 -4.60
C ILE A 90 -4.37 -7.82 -5.04
N ARG A 91 -4.34 -7.45 -6.31
CA ARG A 91 -3.30 -6.61 -6.93
C ARG A 91 -3.96 -5.35 -7.43
N HIS A 92 -3.39 -4.20 -7.09
CA HIS A 92 -3.94 -2.92 -7.51
C HIS A 92 -2.85 -1.86 -7.64
N ARG A 93 -2.84 -1.17 -8.78
CA ARG A 93 -1.91 -0.06 -9.08
C ARG A 93 -2.60 1.28 -8.87
N TYR A 94 -2.27 1.93 -7.75
CA TYR A 94 -2.84 3.23 -7.38
C TYR A 94 -2.40 4.42 -8.25
N LEU A 95 -1.36 4.24 -9.06
CA LEU A 95 -0.82 5.24 -9.99
C LEU A 95 -0.38 4.54 -11.29
N ASP A 96 -1.23 4.54 -12.33
CA ASP A 96 -0.90 4.04 -13.67
C ASP A 96 -0.17 5.06 -14.54
N GLN A 97 -0.13 6.33 -14.14
CA GLN A 97 0.43 7.42 -14.94
C GLN A 97 -0.26 7.61 -16.30
N ASN A 98 -1.56 7.30 -16.41
CA ASN A 98 -2.32 7.50 -17.66
C ASN A 98 -2.24 8.92 -18.24
N TRP A 99 -2.01 9.93 -17.39
CA TRP A 99 -1.82 11.31 -17.77
C TRP A 99 -0.60 11.55 -18.68
N ALA A 100 0.35 10.62 -18.72
CA ALA A 100 1.53 10.68 -19.57
C ALA A 100 1.28 10.13 -20.99
N LEU A 101 0.11 9.53 -21.25
CA LEU A 101 -0.22 8.93 -22.54
C LEU A 101 -0.66 9.95 -23.59
N THR A 102 -0.30 9.69 -24.84
CA THR A 102 -0.83 10.38 -26.01
C THR A 102 -2.05 9.67 -26.58
N PRO A 103 -2.95 10.36 -27.32
CA PRO A 103 -4.13 9.73 -27.90
C PRO A 103 -3.77 8.51 -28.76
N GLY A 104 -4.38 7.36 -28.43
CA GLY A 104 -4.16 6.08 -29.12
C GLY A 104 -3.22 5.11 -28.39
N GLN A 105 -2.50 5.56 -27.36
CA GLN A 105 -1.69 4.68 -26.52
C GLN A 105 -2.53 4.04 -25.42
N LYS A 106 -2.13 2.83 -25.01
CA LYS A 106 -2.76 2.10 -23.90
C LYS A 106 -1.92 2.18 -22.63
N VAL A 107 -2.57 2.16 -21.48
CA VAL A 107 -1.86 2.15 -20.18
C VAL A 107 -0.97 0.93 -20.03
N GLU A 108 -1.41 -0.23 -20.52
CA GLU A 108 -0.65 -1.47 -20.44
C GLU A 108 0.71 -1.37 -21.16
N GLU A 109 0.77 -0.59 -22.25
CA GLU A 109 2.01 -0.37 -23.03
C GLU A 109 3.01 0.48 -22.25
N LEU A 110 2.55 1.38 -21.37
CA LEU A 110 3.43 2.18 -20.53
C LEU A 110 4.17 1.33 -19.49
N TRP A 111 3.58 0.20 -19.12
CA TRP A 111 4.10 -0.70 -18.09
C TRP A 111 4.62 -2.02 -18.67
N ASP A 112 4.89 -2.09 -19.98
CA ASP A 112 5.40 -3.29 -20.65
C ASP A 112 4.56 -4.56 -20.40
N GLY A 113 3.26 -4.39 -20.14
CA GLY A 113 2.34 -5.47 -19.76
C GLY A 113 2.30 -5.81 -18.27
N GLU A 114 3.19 -5.27 -17.44
CA GLU A 114 3.31 -5.51 -15.99
C GLU A 114 2.32 -4.67 -15.17
N MET A 115 1.06 -4.63 -15.58
CA MET A 115 0.06 -3.81 -14.90
C MET A 115 -0.28 -4.31 -13.50
N LEU A 116 -0.43 -5.63 -13.36
CA LEU A 116 -0.93 -6.31 -12.14
C LEU A 116 -0.24 -7.67 -11.87
N GLU A 117 0.83 -8.00 -12.60
CA GLU A 117 1.64 -9.22 -12.33
C GLU A 117 2.27 -9.19 -10.93
#